data_AF-A0A7K4IF10-F1
#
_entry.id   AF-A0A7K4IF10-F1
#
_cell.length_a   1.000
_cell.length_b   1.000
_cell.length_c   1.000
_cell.angle_alpha   90.00
_cell.angle_beta   90.00
_cell.angle_gamma   90.00
#
_symmetry.space_group_name_H-M   'P 1'
#
loop_
_entity.id
_entity.type
_entity.pdbx_description
1 polymer ?
#
loop_
_entity_poly.entity_id
_entity_poly.type
_entity_poly.pdbx_seq_one_letter_code
_entity_poly.pdbx_strand_id
1 'polypeptide(L)'
;MQFQFAIEMNDIIVYFIALLYALLVLTVGDVARRKLQLGPNFTRKIIHLFAGFAIWSVPYYPHPWVAVFVALTFVIMLVLANSERFGRFFAAMARPEDLESGSVRGPLWYAVSITTLTALFTFTGYERLYFLPAAAIHMMMLGDGMSAPIGMRYGRNHTKVIFGSTRSLHG
;
A
#
# COMPACT_ATOMS: atom_id res chain seq x y z
N MET A 1 16.27 22.18 14.28
CA MET A 1 15.04 22.72 13.67
C MET A 1 13.92 22.54 14.69
N GLN A 2 13.18 23.59 15.03
CA GLN A 2 11.97 23.44 15.83
C GLN A 2 10.85 22.96 14.90
N PHE A 3 10.30 21.78 15.19
CA PHE A 3 9.21 21.21 14.41
C PHE A 3 7.90 21.91 14.81
N GLN A 4 7.27 22.63 13.88
CA GLN A 4 6.03 23.34 14.17
C GLN A 4 4.85 22.41 13.83
N PHE A 5 4.10 22.01 14.85
CA PHE A 5 2.84 21.29 14.69
C PHE A 5 1.73 22.30 14.35
N ALA A 6 1.77 22.82 13.12
CA ALA A 6 0.69 23.60 12.54
C ALA A 6 -0.02 22.76 11.48
N ILE A 7 -1.33 22.94 11.36
CA ILE A 7 -2.15 22.34 10.31
C ILE A 7 -2.94 23.47 9.67
N GLU A 8 -2.85 23.57 8.35
CA GLU A 8 -3.61 24.52 7.56
C GLU A 8 -4.79 23.86 6.86
N MET A 9 -5.73 24.67 6.37
CA MET A 9 -6.86 24.17 5.58
C MET A 9 -6.39 23.34 4.37
N ASN A 10 -5.30 23.75 3.72
CA ASN A 10 -4.74 23.03 2.59
C ASN A 10 -4.23 21.63 2.98
N ASP A 11 -3.64 21.47 4.17
CA ASP A 11 -3.23 20.15 4.67
C ASP A 11 -4.43 19.21 4.81
N ILE A 12 -5.55 19.74 5.33
CA ILE A 12 -6.79 18.98 5.49
C ILE A 12 -7.37 18.59 4.13
N ILE A 13 -7.36 19.51 3.16
CA ILE A 13 -7.85 19.24 1.80
C ILE A 13 -7.01 18.13 1.15
N VAL A 14 -5.69 18.25 1.17
CA VAL A 14 -4.80 17.24 0.56
C VAL A 14 -4.93 15.89 1.27
N TYR A 15 -5.09 15.89 2.60
CA TYR A 15 -5.38 14.70 3.40
C TYR A 15 -6.63 13.96 2.93
N PHE A 16 -7.76 14.67 2.78
CA PHE A 16 -8.99 14.05 2.32
C PHE A 16 -8.91 13.61 0.86
N ILE A 17 -8.20 14.33 0.00
CA ILE A 17 -7.94 13.88 -1.39
C ILE A 17 -7.17 12.55 -1.38
N ALA A 18 -6.11 12.44 -0.59
CA ALA A 18 -5.30 11.22 -0.49
C ALA A 18 -6.10 10.04 0.07
N LEU A 19 -6.93 10.27 1.10
CA LEU A 19 -7.83 9.26 1.65
C LEU A 19 -8.88 8.81 0.63
N LEU A 20 -9.57 9.76 -0.01
CA LEU A 20 -10.61 9.45 -1.00
C LEU A 20 -10.03 8.70 -2.19
N TYR A 21 -8.83 9.08 -2.64
CA TYR A 21 -8.11 8.36 -3.69
C TYR A 21 -7.89 6.89 -3.31
N ALA A 22 -7.32 6.63 -2.14
CA ALA A 22 -7.01 5.27 -1.74
C ALA A 22 -8.27 4.44 -1.42
N LEU A 23 -9.32 5.05 -0.87
CA LEU A 23 -10.65 4.43 -0.74
C LEU A 23 -11.27 4.11 -2.10
N LEU A 24 -11.11 4.98 -3.09
CA LEU A 24 -11.58 4.76 -4.46
C LEU A 24 -10.85 3.55 -5.08
N VAL A 25 -9.52 3.49 -4.97
CA VAL A 25 -8.72 2.35 -5.45
C VAL A 25 -9.18 1.04 -4.81
N LEU A 26 -9.40 1.05 -3.49
CA LEU A 26 -9.92 -0.11 -2.75
C LEU A 26 -11.29 -0.56 -3.26
N THR A 27 -12.21 0.40 -3.35
CA THR A 27 -13.59 0.14 -3.76
C THR A 27 -13.65 -0.36 -5.20
N VAL A 28 -12.92 0.28 -6.11
CA VAL A 28 -12.82 -0.16 -7.52
C VAL A 28 -12.22 -1.56 -7.60
N GLY A 29 -11.17 -1.86 -6.84
CA GLY A 29 -10.55 -3.18 -6.80
C GLY A 29 -11.51 -4.28 -6.32
N ASP A 30 -12.26 -4.03 -5.23
CA ASP A 30 -13.24 -4.98 -4.72
C ASP A 30 -14.47 -5.13 -5.64
N VAL A 31 -14.96 -4.02 -6.22
CA VAL A 31 -16.06 -4.08 -7.19
C VAL A 31 -15.63 -4.84 -8.45
N ALA A 32 -14.43 -4.59 -8.96
CA ALA A 32 -13.87 -5.32 -10.11
C ALA A 32 -13.72 -6.81 -9.78
N ARG A 33 -13.24 -7.16 -8.58
CA ARG A 33 -13.20 -8.56 -8.10
C ARG A 33 -14.57 -9.23 -8.20
N ARG A 34 -15.61 -8.58 -7.70
CA ARG A 34 -16.97 -9.16 -7.63
C ARG A 34 -17.66 -9.20 -8.99
N LYS A 35 -17.57 -8.13 -9.77
CA LYS A 35 -18.29 -8.01 -11.06
C LYS A 35 -17.60 -8.75 -12.21
N LEU A 36 -16.28 -8.77 -12.23
CA LEU A 36 -15.49 -9.42 -13.29
C LEU A 36 -14.97 -10.80 -12.88
N GLN A 37 -15.35 -11.29 -11.70
CA GLN A 37 -14.91 -12.58 -11.14
C GLN A 37 -13.39 -12.75 -11.12
N LEU A 38 -12.66 -11.65 -10.92
CA LEU A 38 -11.21 -11.64 -10.91
C LEU A 38 -10.69 -12.32 -9.65
N GLY A 39 -9.63 -13.12 -9.78
CA GLY A 39 -8.99 -13.77 -8.65
C GLY A 39 -8.47 -12.75 -7.61
N PRO A 40 -8.46 -13.09 -6.30
CA PRO A 40 -7.87 -12.25 -5.24
C PRO A 40 -6.42 -11.86 -5.54
N ASN A 41 -5.65 -12.76 -6.15
CA ASN A 41 -4.26 -12.52 -6.53
C ASN A 41 -4.08 -11.40 -7.56
N PHE A 42 -5.06 -11.16 -8.44
CA PHE A 42 -5.00 -10.10 -9.44
C PHE A 42 -5.45 -8.76 -8.86
N THR A 43 -6.59 -8.77 -8.17
CA THR A 43 -7.20 -7.57 -7.57
C THR A 43 -6.33 -6.98 -6.46
N ARG A 44 -5.73 -7.82 -5.60
CA ARG A 44 -4.73 -7.40 -4.60
C ARG A 44 -3.57 -6.62 -5.22
N LYS A 45 -3.05 -7.07 -6.36
CA LYS A 45 -1.89 -6.43 -7.02
C LYS A 45 -2.26 -5.09 -7.64
N ILE A 46 -3.43 -5.01 -8.26
CA ILE A 46 -3.98 -3.73 -8.74
C ILE A 46 -4.11 -2.76 -7.56
N ILE A 47 -4.77 -3.19 -6.48
CA ILE A 47 -4.94 -2.35 -5.29
C ILE A 47 -3.57 -1.93 -4.73
N HIS A 48 -2.62 -2.84 -4.62
CA HIS A 48 -1.27 -2.53 -4.14
C HIS A 48 -0.55 -1.50 -5.02
N LEU A 49 -0.59 -1.70 -6.34
CA LEU A 49 0.03 -0.82 -7.33
C LEU A 49 -0.60 0.59 -7.28
N PHE A 50 -1.92 0.69 -7.26
CA PHE A 50 -2.58 1.98 -7.29
C PHE A 50 -2.60 2.67 -5.91
N ALA A 51 -2.72 1.93 -4.81
CA ALA A 51 -2.70 2.52 -3.47
C ALA A 51 -1.33 3.16 -3.16
N GLY A 52 -0.24 2.60 -3.68
CA GLY A 52 1.10 3.17 -3.53
C GLY A 52 1.25 4.57 -4.15
N PHE A 53 0.45 4.91 -5.18
CA PHE A 53 0.47 6.26 -5.76
C PHE A 53 -0.07 7.35 -4.83
N ALA A 54 -0.70 7.02 -3.70
CA ALA A 54 -1.07 8.00 -2.68
C ALA A 54 0.15 8.80 -2.17
N ILE A 55 1.36 8.26 -2.32
CA ILE A 55 2.63 8.93 -2.00
C ILE A 55 2.82 10.26 -2.75
N TRP A 56 2.23 10.39 -3.94
CA TRP A 56 2.30 11.62 -4.74
C TRP A 56 1.50 12.78 -4.13
N SER A 57 0.68 12.54 -3.12
CA SER A 57 0.04 13.63 -2.36
C SER A 57 1.03 14.42 -1.50
N VAL A 58 2.15 13.81 -1.07
CA VAL A 58 3.03 14.39 -0.05
C VAL A 58 3.64 15.74 -0.44
N PRO A 59 4.11 15.97 -1.68
CA PRO A 59 4.64 17.27 -2.08
C PRO A 59 3.62 18.42 -2.07
N TYR A 60 2.31 18.12 -1.98
CA TYR A 60 1.24 19.11 -2.00
C TYR A 60 0.80 19.60 -0.61
N TYR A 61 1.31 18.99 0.46
CA TYR A 61 1.03 19.46 1.81
C TYR A 61 1.92 20.66 2.16
N PRO A 62 1.35 21.78 2.66
CA PRO A 62 2.12 22.79 3.37
C PRO A 62 2.97 22.19 4.50
N HIS A 63 2.40 21.21 5.21
CA HIS A 63 3.05 20.48 6.31
C HIS A 63 3.10 18.97 5.98
N PRO A 64 4.15 18.50 5.27
CA PRO A 64 4.25 17.12 4.77
C PRO A 64 4.09 16.01 5.81
N TRP A 65 4.36 16.30 7.09
CA TRP A 65 4.18 15.33 8.17
C TRP A 65 2.73 14.92 8.39
N VAL A 66 1.76 15.71 7.92
CA VAL A 66 0.33 15.34 7.92
C VAL A 66 0.08 14.09 7.06
N ALA A 67 0.88 13.86 6.02
CA ALA A 67 0.79 12.64 5.20
C ALA A 67 1.04 11.35 6.00
N VAL A 68 1.73 11.43 7.14
CA VAL A 68 1.90 10.28 8.05
C VAL A 68 0.55 9.78 8.55
N PHE A 69 -0.42 10.66 8.79
CA PHE A 69 -1.76 10.25 9.24
C PHE A 69 -2.53 9.48 8.16
N VAL A 70 -2.30 9.77 6.87
CA VAL A 70 -2.87 8.98 5.78
C VAL A 70 -2.34 7.56 5.86
N ALA A 71 -1.02 7.39 5.90
CA ALA A 71 -0.39 6.07 5.98
C ALA A 71 -0.77 5.31 7.26
N LEU A 72 -0.82 6.01 8.40
CA LEU A 72 -1.22 5.45 9.69
C LEU A 72 -2.69 5.00 9.68
N THR A 73 -3.58 5.73 9.01
CA THR A 73 -4.97 5.32 8.83
C THR A 73 -5.05 3.97 8.11
N PHE A 74 -4.23 3.74 7.07
CA PHE A 74 -4.16 2.44 6.42
C PHE A 74 -3.62 1.33 7.32
N VAL A 75 -2.61 1.62 8.15
CA VAL A 75 -2.12 0.65 9.15
C VAL A 75 -3.24 0.27 10.11
N ILE A 76 -3.94 1.25 10.69
CA ILE A 76 -5.05 1.01 11.62
C ILE A 76 -6.15 0.20 10.92
N MET A 77 -6.56 0.59 9.72
CA MET A 77 -7.56 -0.11 8.93
C MET A 77 -7.16 -1.57 8.67
N LEU A 78 -5.88 -1.84 8.34
CA LEU A 78 -5.35 -3.18 8.11
C LEU A 78 -5.20 -4.01 9.40
N VAL A 79 -4.96 -3.38 10.54
CA VAL A 79 -5.00 -4.07 11.84
C VAL A 79 -6.44 -4.46 12.19
N LEU A 80 -7.39 -3.54 12.00
CA LEU A 80 -8.81 -3.77 12.24
C LEU A 80 -9.42 -4.76 11.25
N ALA A 81 -8.83 -4.91 10.05
CA ALA A 81 -9.20 -5.91 9.05
C ALA A 81 -9.20 -7.34 9.58
N ASN A 82 -8.34 -7.63 10.57
CA ASN A 82 -8.26 -8.96 11.19
C ASN A 82 -9.45 -9.25 12.13
N SER A 83 -10.39 -8.31 12.30
CA SER A 83 -11.67 -8.55 12.96
C SER A 83 -12.74 -9.04 11.97
N GLU A 84 -13.63 -9.92 12.43
CA GLU A 84 -14.73 -10.49 11.61
C GLU A 84 -15.59 -9.43 10.91
N ARG A 85 -15.73 -8.25 11.52
CA ARG A 85 -16.57 -7.15 11.02
C ARG A 85 -15.98 -6.45 9.80
N PHE A 86 -14.65 -6.34 9.71
CA PHE A 86 -13.96 -5.62 8.63
C PHE A 86 -13.30 -6.53 7.60
N GLY A 87 -13.10 -7.82 7.89
CA GLY A 87 -12.45 -8.77 6.98
C GLY A 87 -13.03 -8.84 5.56
N ARG A 88 -14.34 -8.57 5.38
CA ARG A 88 -14.98 -8.54 4.05
C ARG A 88 -14.40 -7.48 3.11
N PHE A 89 -14.01 -6.31 3.61
CA PHE A 89 -13.40 -5.25 2.81
C PHE A 89 -11.97 -5.60 2.38
N PHE A 90 -11.28 -6.43 3.17
CA PHE A 90 -9.90 -6.81 2.93
C PHE A 90 -9.75 -8.14 2.20
N ALA A 91 -10.84 -8.87 1.97
CA ALA A 91 -10.84 -10.08 1.14
C ALA A 91 -10.34 -9.83 -0.30
N ALA A 92 -10.43 -8.59 -0.80
CA ALA A 92 -9.81 -8.21 -2.09
C ALA A 92 -8.28 -8.03 -2.02
N MET A 93 -7.73 -7.88 -0.82
CA MET A 93 -6.30 -7.70 -0.55
C MET A 93 -5.62 -8.93 0.08
N ALA A 94 -6.39 -9.93 0.51
CA ALA A 94 -5.89 -11.14 1.14
C ALA A 94 -5.45 -12.19 0.12
N ARG A 95 -4.32 -12.86 0.37
CA ARG A 95 -3.98 -14.14 -0.27
C ARG A 95 -4.87 -15.27 0.28
N PRO A 96 -5.01 -16.39 -0.43
CA PRO A 96 -5.64 -17.59 0.13
C PRO A 96 -5.01 -18.01 1.47
N GLU A 97 -3.69 -17.95 1.56
CA GLU A 97 -2.89 -18.21 2.77
C GLU A 97 -3.16 -17.18 3.90
N ASP A 98 -3.44 -15.92 3.53
CA ASP A 98 -3.77 -14.85 4.50
C ASP A 98 -5.19 -15.06 5.07
N LEU A 99 -6.10 -15.65 4.29
CA LEU A 99 -7.45 -16.01 4.74
C LEU A 99 -7.42 -17.19 5.72
N GLU A 100 -6.58 -18.20 5.46
CA GLU A 100 -6.39 -19.34 6.36
C GLU A 100 -5.73 -18.95 7.69
N SER A 101 -4.81 -17.99 7.66
CA SER A 101 -4.12 -17.47 8.85
C SER A 101 -4.86 -16.31 9.54
N GLY A 102 -5.99 -15.84 8.97
CA GLY A 102 -6.77 -14.73 9.49
C GLY A 102 -6.02 -13.38 9.55
N SER A 103 -4.96 -13.22 8.74
CA SER A 103 -4.06 -12.07 8.85
C SER A 103 -3.52 -11.56 7.51
N VAL A 104 -3.82 -10.30 7.17
CA VAL A 104 -3.24 -9.59 6.00
C VAL A 104 -1.85 -9.02 6.32
N ARG A 105 -0.90 -9.90 6.69
CA ARG A 105 0.45 -9.48 7.15
C ARG A 105 1.24 -8.73 6.08
N GLY A 106 1.16 -9.15 4.83
CA GLY A 106 1.88 -8.51 3.72
C GLY A 106 1.49 -7.03 3.53
N PRO A 107 0.21 -6.74 3.26
CA PRO A 107 -0.29 -5.35 3.17
C PRO A 107 -0.04 -4.53 4.44
N LEU A 108 -0.14 -5.14 5.64
CA LEU A 108 0.14 -4.46 6.90
C LEU A 108 1.60 -3.98 6.97
N TRP A 109 2.58 -4.86 6.73
CA TRP A 109 3.98 -4.48 6.76
C TRP A 109 4.34 -3.46 5.67
N TYR A 110 3.68 -3.54 4.52
CA TYR A 110 3.80 -2.51 3.49
C TYR A 110 3.34 -1.12 3.99
N ALA A 111 2.15 -1.05 4.60
CA ALA A 111 1.63 0.20 5.16
C ALA A 111 2.51 0.73 6.31
N VAL A 112 3.03 -0.16 7.16
CA VAL A 112 3.98 0.20 8.24
C VAL A 112 5.28 0.78 7.66
N SER A 113 5.84 0.19 6.59
CA SER A 113 7.03 0.69 5.92
C SER A 113 6.81 2.09 5.32
N ILE A 114 5.68 2.31 4.63
CA ILE A 114 5.32 3.63 4.09
C ILE A 114 5.16 4.66 5.22
N THR A 115 4.49 4.29 6.30
CA THR A 115 4.28 5.16 7.46
C THR A 115 5.63 5.56 8.06
N THR A 116 6.53 4.59 8.25
CA THR A 116 7.86 4.80 8.82
C THR A 116 8.73 5.68 7.94
N LEU A 117 8.80 5.38 6.63
CA LEU A 117 9.57 6.18 5.67
C LEU A 117 9.03 7.61 5.57
N THR A 118 7.70 7.76 5.52
CA THR A 118 7.07 9.08 5.49
C THR A 118 7.38 9.86 6.75
N ALA A 119 7.19 9.24 7.92
CA ALA A 119 7.47 9.86 9.21
C ALA A 119 8.94 10.27 9.34
N LEU A 120 9.88 9.39 8.98
CA LEU A 120 11.30 9.68 9.06
C LEU A 120 11.66 10.91 8.24
N PHE A 121 11.22 11.00 6.98
CA PHE A 121 11.63 12.11 6.12
C PHE A 121 10.86 13.41 6.36
N THR A 122 9.63 13.33 6.87
CA THR A 122 8.81 14.52 7.10
C THR A 122 8.96 15.10 8.50
N PHE A 123 9.26 14.29 9.53
CA PHE A 123 9.49 14.78 10.91
C PHE A 123 10.91 15.28 11.18
N THR A 124 11.92 14.86 10.40
CA THR A 124 13.32 15.24 10.67
C THR A 124 13.80 16.45 9.86
N GLY A 125 12.92 17.13 9.13
CA GLY A 125 13.31 18.26 8.28
C GLY A 125 13.97 17.84 6.96
N TYR A 126 13.78 16.59 6.52
CA TYR A 126 14.29 16.05 5.25
C TYR A 126 13.23 15.99 4.16
N GLU A 127 12.17 16.80 4.24
CA GLU A 127 11.07 16.81 3.28
C GLU A 127 11.53 17.12 1.85
N ARG A 128 12.61 17.90 1.68
CA ARG A 128 13.23 18.16 0.37
C ARG A 128 13.80 16.90 -0.28
N LEU A 129 14.17 15.90 0.54
CA LEU A 129 14.70 14.61 0.10
C LEU A 129 13.60 13.54 0.00
N TYR A 130 12.32 13.91 0.12
CA TYR A 130 11.21 12.96 0.12
C TYR A 130 11.08 12.14 -1.18
N PHE A 131 11.70 12.59 -2.27
CA PHE A 131 11.80 11.78 -3.49
C PHE A 131 12.55 10.45 -3.27
N LEU A 132 13.46 10.36 -2.28
CA LEU A 132 14.18 9.13 -1.92
C LEU A 132 13.25 8.06 -1.33
N PRO A 133 12.50 8.30 -0.23
CA PRO A 133 11.53 7.33 0.26
C PRO A 133 10.42 7.09 -0.76
N ALA A 134 10.01 8.10 -1.54
CA ALA A 134 9.04 7.90 -2.61
C ALA A 134 9.55 6.91 -3.65
N ALA A 135 10.81 7.00 -4.08
CA ALA A 135 11.42 6.03 -5.00
C ALA A 135 11.49 4.63 -4.39
N ALA A 136 11.84 4.51 -3.10
CA ALA A 136 11.84 3.23 -2.38
C ALA A 136 10.44 2.59 -2.35
N ILE A 137 9.40 3.40 -2.07
CA ILE A 137 8.01 2.95 -2.08
C ILE A 137 7.58 2.53 -3.49
N HIS A 138 7.99 3.26 -4.53
CA HIS A 138 7.74 2.85 -5.93
C HIS A 138 8.42 1.51 -6.25
N MET A 139 9.64 1.27 -5.79
CA MET A 139 10.32 -0.02 -5.98
C MET A 139 9.55 -1.15 -5.30
N MET A 140 9.02 -0.95 -4.10
CA MET A 140 8.18 -1.94 -3.42
C MET A 140 6.88 -2.19 -4.19
N MET A 141 6.19 -1.10 -4.56
CA MET A 141 4.90 -1.10 -5.26
C MET A 141 4.97 -1.77 -6.63
N LEU A 142 5.94 -1.37 -7.45
CA LEU A 142 6.17 -1.93 -8.78
C LEU A 142 6.74 -3.34 -8.68
N GLY A 143 7.67 -3.58 -7.76
CA GLY A 143 8.28 -4.90 -7.53
C GLY A 143 7.24 -5.96 -7.14
N ASP A 144 6.48 -5.76 -6.06
CA ASP A 144 5.45 -6.72 -5.64
C ASP A 144 4.30 -6.80 -6.65
N GLY A 145 3.92 -5.67 -7.26
CA GLY A 145 2.85 -5.61 -8.26
C GLY A 145 3.17 -6.37 -9.55
N MET A 146 4.41 -6.28 -10.04
CA MET A 146 4.83 -6.79 -11.36
C MET A 146 5.56 -8.13 -11.30
N SER A 147 6.19 -8.48 -10.17
CA SER A 147 6.92 -9.76 -9.98
C SER A 147 6.11 -10.95 -10.46
N ALA A 148 4.87 -11.11 -9.96
CA ALA A 148 4.08 -12.27 -10.28
C ALA A 148 3.54 -12.30 -11.73
N PRO A 149 2.99 -11.22 -12.34
CA PRO A 149 2.68 -11.20 -13.77
C PRO A 149 3.88 -11.58 -14.66
N ILE A 150 5.06 -11.03 -14.36
CA ILE A 150 6.30 -11.33 -15.10
C ILE A 150 6.71 -12.79 -14.87
N GLY A 151 6.75 -13.25 -13.62
CA GLY A 151 7.10 -14.62 -13.25
C GLY A 151 6.14 -15.67 -13.82
N MET A 152 4.84 -15.38 -13.88
CA MET A 152 3.84 -16.28 -14.49
C MET A 152 3.98 -16.35 -16.01
N ARG A 153 4.39 -15.26 -16.67
CA ARG A 153 4.54 -15.20 -18.13
C ARG A 153 5.87 -15.75 -18.63
N TYR A 154 6.97 -15.42 -17.95
CA TYR A 154 8.34 -15.71 -18.40
C TYR A 154 9.05 -16.75 -17.52
N GLY A 155 8.65 -16.88 -16.25
CA GLY A 155 9.31 -17.74 -15.27
C GLY A 155 8.62 -19.08 -15.00
N ARG A 156 7.51 -19.40 -15.67
CA ARG A 156 6.66 -20.58 -15.37
C ARG A 156 7.43 -21.91 -15.39
N ASN A 157 8.43 -22.03 -16.27
CA ASN A 157 9.25 -23.23 -16.42
C ASN A 157 10.55 -23.19 -15.60
N HIS A 158 10.79 -22.11 -14.85
CA HIS A 158 12.01 -21.85 -14.07
C HIS A 158 11.68 -21.46 -12.63
N THR A 159 10.79 -22.25 -12.01
CA THR A 159 10.34 -22.01 -10.63
C THR A 159 11.14 -22.83 -9.61
N LYS A 160 11.31 -22.27 -8.42
CA LYS A 160 11.84 -22.94 -7.23
C LYS A 160 10.96 -22.59 -6.03
N VAL A 161 10.80 -23.53 -5.11
CA VAL A 161 10.13 -23.26 -3.83
C VAL A 161 11.14 -22.65 -2.88
N ILE A 162 10.88 -21.43 -2.42
CA ILE A 162 11.71 -20.69 -1.46
C ILE A 162 10.80 -20.29 -0.30
N PHE A 163 11.11 -20.74 0.92
CA PHE A 163 10.30 -20.50 2.11
C PHE A 163 8.80 -20.78 1.92
N GLY A 164 8.46 -21.91 1.28
CA GLY A 164 7.07 -22.32 1.01
C GLY A 164 6.38 -21.59 -0.15
N SER A 165 7.01 -20.56 -0.73
CA SER A 165 6.47 -19.83 -1.88
C SER A 165 7.11 -20.30 -3.17
N THR A 166 6.32 -20.53 -4.21
CA THR A 166 6.84 -20.75 -5.58
C THR A 166 7.35 -19.43 -6.14
N ARG A 167 8.63 -19.38 -6.51
CA ARG A 167 9.33 -18.17 -7.00
C ARG A 167 10.05 -18.47 -8.31
N SER A 168 10.29 -17.44 -9.12
CA SER A 168 11.07 -17.54 -10.36
C SER A 168 12.20 -16.51 -10.34
N LEU A 169 13.21 -16.67 -11.21
CA LEU A 169 14.22 -15.61 -11.36
C LEU A 169 13.67 -14.37 -12.08
N HIS A 170 12.69 -14.56 -12.97
CA HIS A 170 12.14 -13.51 -13.82
C HIS A 170 11.27 -12.51 -13.06
N GLY A 171 10.68 -12.96 -11.95
CA GLY A 171 9.80 -12.17 -11.09
C GLY A 171 9.72 -12.83 -9.73
#